data_AF-A0A3N6NRJ2-F1
#
_entry.id   AF-A0A3N6NRJ2-F1
#
_cell.length_a   1.000
_cell.length_b   1.000
_cell.length_c   1.000
_cell.angle_alpha   90.00
_cell.angle_beta   90.00
_cell.angle_gamma   90.00
#
_symmetry.space_group_name_H-M   'P 1'
#
loop_
_entity.id
_entity.type
_entity.pdbx_description
1 polymer ?
#
loop_
_entity_poly.entity_id
_entity_poly.type
_entity_poly.pdbx_seq_one_letter_code
_entity_poly.pdbx_strand_id
1 'polypeptide(L)'
;MNQYKDFLEQQHYAEKFDSRSNLHSSVLEEFMYYLFKDLVQEFSSQALIGKSRTFKDIFFRSENYQYMLNYPYALIELKDNDFAIGVRIHAQMNCQGSQELESHIWDVTAVVIECKTYLDKTMLQDAATAAEQLKYRNPNAIYILVAEWLKLTDAVNLRKFKIDQIYVLRKQKNTDREFRYQKGYVKNPIYVDVVEHLFVYVRDYLTSDWEGGINFGLKRGYLI
;
A
#
# COMPACT_ATOMS: atom_id res chain seq x y z
N MET A 1 -6.29 -4.65 -19.06
CA MET A 1 -6.63 -3.53 -18.15
C MET A 1 -7.55 -2.49 -18.80
N ASN A 2 -7.10 -1.69 -19.77
CA ASN A 2 -7.93 -0.62 -20.38
C ASN A 2 -9.30 -1.11 -20.87
N GLN A 3 -9.35 -2.18 -21.67
CA GLN A 3 -10.60 -2.76 -22.16
C GLN A 3 -11.60 -3.11 -21.04
N TYR A 4 -11.10 -3.65 -19.92
CA TYR A 4 -11.93 -4.02 -18.78
C TYR A 4 -12.46 -2.80 -18.02
N LYS A 5 -11.62 -1.78 -17.80
CA LYS A 5 -12.04 -0.49 -17.23
C LYS A 5 -13.07 0.20 -18.14
N ASP A 6 -12.86 0.19 -19.45
CA ASP A 6 -13.79 0.78 -20.41
C ASP A 6 -15.15 0.08 -20.41
N PHE A 7 -15.17 -1.24 -20.23
CA PHE A 7 -16.40 -2.01 -20.03
C PHE A 7 -17.12 -1.61 -18.74
N LEU A 8 -16.42 -1.61 -17.60
CA LEU A 8 -17.01 -1.28 -16.29
C LEU A 8 -17.48 0.17 -16.18
N GLU A 9 -16.84 1.08 -16.91
CA GLU A 9 -17.14 2.52 -16.89
C GLU A 9 -18.24 2.92 -17.87
N GLN A 10 -18.90 1.96 -18.54
CA GLN A 10 -20.11 2.27 -19.30
C GLN A 10 -21.18 2.83 -18.36
N GLN A 11 -21.85 3.90 -18.80
CA GLN A 11 -22.73 4.72 -17.95
C GLN A 11 -23.77 3.88 -17.19
N HIS A 12 -24.40 2.91 -17.86
CA HIS A 12 -25.45 2.07 -17.26
C HIS A 12 -24.94 1.15 -16.13
N TYR A 13 -23.64 0.80 -16.11
CA TYR A 13 -23.02 0.11 -14.99
C TYR A 13 -22.55 1.10 -13.92
N ALA A 14 -21.85 2.15 -14.35
CA ALA A 14 -21.25 3.13 -13.45
C ALA A 14 -22.30 3.80 -12.55
N GLU A 15 -23.46 4.19 -13.08
CA GLU A 15 -24.53 4.84 -12.29
C GLU A 15 -25.10 3.95 -11.18
N LYS A 16 -24.84 2.64 -11.19
CA LYS A 16 -25.27 1.71 -10.13
C LYS A 16 -24.35 1.71 -8.90
N PHE A 17 -23.16 2.28 -9.03
CA PHE A 17 -22.16 2.33 -7.95
C PHE A 17 -21.82 3.77 -7.64
N ASP A 18 -21.97 4.20 -6.40
CA ASP A 18 -21.56 5.55 -5.99
C ASP A 18 -20.03 5.63 -5.77
N SER A 19 -19.53 6.82 -5.46
CA SER A 19 -18.09 7.05 -5.21
C SER A 19 -17.54 6.35 -3.97
N ARG A 20 -18.41 5.80 -3.10
CA ARG A 20 -18.02 5.00 -1.92
C ARG A 20 -17.85 3.53 -2.25
N SER A 21 -18.26 3.09 -3.44
CA SER A 21 -18.03 1.75 -3.93
C SER A 21 -16.54 1.52 -4.18
N ASN A 22 -15.99 0.48 -3.55
CA ASN A 22 -14.62 0.01 -3.80
C ASN A 22 -14.45 -0.69 -5.16
N LEU A 23 -15.51 -0.81 -5.98
CA LEU A 23 -15.45 -1.53 -7.26
C LEU A 23 -14.35 -0.98 -8.18
N HIS A 24 -14.23 0.34 -8.31
CA HIS A 24 -13.24 0.90 -9.22
C HIS A 24 -11.80 0.77 -8.68
N SER A 25 -11.60 0.91 -7.37
CA SER A 25 -10.28 0.74 -6.75
C SER A 25 -9.86 -0.73 -6.72
N SER A 26 -10.78 -1.66 -6.50
CA SER A 26 -10.47 -3.10 -6.46
C SER A 26 -9.99 -3.65 -7.80
N VAL A 27 -10.41 -3.05 -8.92
CA VAL A 27 -9.87 -3.39 -10.25
C VAL A 27 -8.39 -3.00 -10.38
N LEU A 28 -7.97 -1.91 -9.73
CA LEU A 28 -6.55 -1.57 -9.65
C LEU A 28 -5.81 -2.54 -8.73
N GLU A 29 -6.39 -2.91 -7.57
CA GLU A 29 -5.82 -3.90 -6.64
C GLU A 29 -5.53 -5.24 -7.36
N GLU A 30 -6.51 -5.75 -8.09
CA GLU A 30 -6.38 -6.99 -8.87
C GLU A 30 -5.35 -6.84 -10.01
N PHE A 31 -5.34 -5.68 -10.68
CA PHE A 31 -4.33 -5.40 -11.70
C PHE A 31 -2.91 -5.39 -11.13
N MET A 32 -2.70 -4.84 -9.93
CA MET A 32 -1.40 -4.88 -9.25
C MET A 32 -0.98 -6.32 -8.93
N TYR A 33 -1.92 -7.17 -8.50
CA TYR A 33 -1.63 -8.60 -8.30
C TYR A 33 -1.10 -9.24 -9.58
N TYR A 34 -1.79 -9.07 -10.71
CA TYR A 34 -1.31 -9.65 -11.98
C TYR A 34 -0.02 -9.03 -12.48
N LEU A 35 0.22 -7.74 -12.20
CA LEU A 35 1.44 -7.05 -12.59
C LEU A 35 2.67 -7.60 -11.86
N PHE A 36 2.51 -8.02 -10.59
CA PHE A 36 3.64 -8.40 -9.73
C PHE A 36 3.71 -9.88 -9.37
N LYS A 37 2.67 -10.69 -9.61
CA LYS A 37 2.62 -12.09 -9.16
C LYS A 37 3.80 -12.93 -9.63
N ASP A 38 4.20 -12.80 -10.89
CA ASP A 38 5.24 -13.65 -11.47
C ASP A 38 6.60 -13.25 -10.90
N LEU A 39 6.86 -11.94 -10.78
CA LEU A 39 8.05 -11.39 -10.11
C LEU A 39 8.14 -11.85 -8.65
N VAL A 40 7.05 -11.76 -7.89
CA VAL A 40 7.05 -12.13 -6.47
C VAL A 40 7.24 -13.64 -6.29
N GLN A 41 6.65 -14.44 -7.17
CA GLN A 41 6.77 -15.88 -7.18
C GLN A 41 8.22 -16.35 -7.44
N GLU A 42 9.02 -15.58 -8.17
CA GLU A 42 10.46 -15.85 -8.36
C GLU A 42 11.25 -15.79 -7.04
N PHE A 43 10.85 -14.95 -6.09
CA PHE A 43 11.49 -14.87 -4.77
C PHE A 43 11.05 -16.00 -3.82
N SER A 44 9.73 -16.22 -3.71
CA SER A 44 9.17 -17.28 -2.86
C SER A 44 7.69 -17.51 -3.14
N SER A 45 7.27 -18.78 -3.15
CA SER A 45 5.85 -19.16 -3.21
C SER A 45 5.05 -18.80 -1.96
N GLN A 46 5.74 -18.43 -0.87
CA GLN A 46 5.13 -18.02 0.41
C GLN A 46 5.16 -16.51 0.63
N ALA A 47 5.73 -15.75 -0.32
CA ALA A 47 5.73 -14.30 -0.23
C ALA A 47 4.28 -13.78 -0.19
N LEU A 48 4.04 -12.81 0.68
CA LEU A 48 2.77 -12.12 0.74
C LEU A 48 2.64 -11.23 -0.49
N ILE A 49 1.54 -11.35 -1.21
CA ILE A 49 1.18 -10.48 -2.34
C ILE A 49 -0.32 -10.25 -2.39
N GLY A 50 -0.73 -9.01 -2.65
CA GLY A 50 -2.14 -8.63 -2.79
C GLY A 50 -2.64 -7.82 -1.59
N LYS A 51 -3.95 -7.86 -1.35
CA LYS A 51 -4.57 -7.16 -0.23
C LYS A 51 -4.03 -7.69 1.10
N SER A 52 -3.62 -6.80 2.00
CA SER A 52 -2.91 -7.18 3.24
C SER A 52 -3.31 -6.33 4.44
N ARG A 53 -3.13 -6.91 5.62
CA ARG A 53 -3.26 -6.25 6.92
C ARG A 53 -1.91 -6.16 7.61
N THR A 54 -1.25 -5.02 7.44
CA THR A 54 0.08 -4.79 8.02
C THR A 54 0.00 -4.50 9.51
N PHE A 55 1.01 -4.97 10.25
CA PHE A 55 1.24 -4.59 11.62
C PHE A 55 1.22 -3.07 11.81
N LYS A 56 0.38 -2.59 12.72
CA LYS A 56 0.26 -1.17 13.08
C LYS A 56 0.77 -0.91 14.49
N ASP A 57 0.36 -1.69 15.48
CA ASP A 57 0.81 -1.52 16.85
C ASP A 57 0.59 -2.78 17.68
N ILE A 58 1.25 -2.86 18.83
CA ILE A 58 1.04 -3.88 19.86
C ILE A 58 0.91 -3.22 21.23
N PHE A 59 -0.14 -3.57 21.97
CA PHE A 59 -0.36 -3.12 23.34
C PHE A 59 -0.77 -4.28 24.22
N PHE A 60 -0.40 -4.21 25.50
CA PHE A 60 -0.66 -5.27 26.48
C PHE A 60 -1.72 -4.80 27.46
N ARG A 61 -2.81 -5.55 27.58
CA ARG A 61 -3.94 -5.17 28.42
C ARG A 61 -4.50 -6.37 29.18
N SER A 62 -3.90 -6.64 30.33
CA SER A 62 -4.43 -7.57 31.33
C SER A 62 -5.56 -6.93 32.15
N GLU A 63 -6.45 -7.75 32.70
CA GLU A 63 -7.51 -7.33 33.62
C GLU A 63 -6.96 -6.85 34.97
N ASN A 64 -5.87 -7.46 35.45
CA ASN A 64 -5.19 -7.11 36.69
C ASN A 64 -3.74 -7.65 36.72
N TYR A 65 -2.99 -7.29 37.76
CA TYR A 65 -1.59 -7.70 37.91
C TYR A 65 -1.40 -9.21 38.03
N GLN A 66 -2.32 -9.92 38.70
CA GLN A 66 -2.23 -11.38 38.86
C GLN A 66 -2.31 -12.11 37.51
N TYR A 67 -3.21 -11.67 36.63
CA TYR A 67 -3.30 -12.21 35.27
C TYR A 67 -2.11 -11.81 34.40
N MET A 68 -1.60 -10.58 34.57
CA MET A 68 -0.45 -10.07 33.80
C MET A 68 0.81 -10.92 34.01
N LEU A 69 0.95 -11.57 35.16
CA LEU A 69 2.08 -12.48 35.44
C LEU A 69 2.02 -13.79 34.65
N ASN A 70 0.83 -14.23 34.21
CA ASN A 70 0.62 -15.55 33.63
C ASN A 70 0.37 -15.53 32.12
N TYR A 71 -0.17 -14.44 31.58
CA TYR A 71 -0.50 -14.31 30.16
C TYR A 71 -0.21 -12.89 29.66
N PRO A 72 0.37 -12.68 28.46
CA PRO A 72 0.75 -11.35 27.99
C PRO A 72 -0.45 -10.41 27.73
N TYR A 73 -1.56 -10.94 27.22
CA TYR A 73 -2.73 -10.18 26.77
C TYR A 73 -2.36 -9.14 25.70
N ALA A 74 -1.61 -9.58 24.70
CA ALA A 74 -1.21 -8.75 23.57
C ALA A 74 -2.41 -8.50 22.64
N LEU A 75 -2.60 -7.23 22.28
CA LEU A 75 -3.60 -6.78 21.34
C LEU A 75 -2.86 -6.19 20.14
N ILE A 76 -3.07 -6.82 18.99
CA ILE A 76 -2.41 -6.45 17.73
C ILE A 76 -3.34 -5.55 16.93
N GLU A 77 -2.90 -4.31 16.74
CA GLU A 77 -3.54 -3.39 15.81
C GLU A 77 -2.98 -3.62 14.40
N LEU A 78 -3.88 -3.75 13.43
CA LEU A 78 -3.54 -3.95 12.02
C LEU A 78 -4.11 -2.80 11.18
N LYS A 79 -3.46 -2.54 10.03
CA LYS A 79 -3.92 -1.59 9.02
C LYS A 79 -4.15 -2.31 7.70
N ASP A 80 -5.34 -2.15 7.13
CA ASP A 80 -5.63 -2.59 5.77
C ASP A 80 -4.86 -1.75 4.74
N ASN A 81 -4.29 -2.41 3.73
CA ASN A 81 -3.70 -1.79 2.56
C ASN A 81 -4.33 -2.38 1.29
N ASP A 82 -4.52 -1.53 0.28
CA ASP A 82 -5.13 -1.92 -1.00
C ASP A 82 -4.32 -3.04 -1.67
N PHE A 83 -3.00 -2.88 -1.76
CA PHE A 83 -2.07 -3.89 -2.27
C PHE A 83 -0.73 -3.82 -1.52
N ALA A 84 -0.12 -4.98 -1.25
CA ALA A 84 1.20 -5.04 -0.67
C ALA A 84 2.01 -6.25 -1.14
N ILE A 85 3.33 -6.15 -1.00
CA ILE A 85 4.31 -7.23 -1.16
C ILE A 85 5.12 -7.31 0.14
N GLY A 86 5.29 -8.51 0.70
CA GLY A 86 5.99 -8.69 1.97
C GLY A 86 6.05 -10.10 2.48
N VAL A 87 5.99 -10.24 3.80
CA VAL A 87 6.03 -11.51 4.53
C VAL A 87 4.93 -11.58 5.58
N ARG A 88 4.48 -12.80 5.84
CA ARG A 88 3.58 -13.11 6.98
C ARG A 88 4.40 -13.61 8.16
N ILE A 89 4.20 -12.98 9.32
CA ILE A 89 4.87 -13.33 10.57
C ILE A 89 3.90 -14.10 11.45
N HIS A 90 4.35 -15.24 11.94
CA HIS A 90 3.71 -15.99 13.03
C HIS A 90 4.52 -15.72 14.30
N ALA A 91 3.88 -15.14 15.31
CA ALA A 91 4.51 -14.81 16.57
C ALA A 91 3.86 -15.58 17.72
N GLN A 92 4.69 -15.96 18.69
CA GLN A 92 4.27 -16.63 19.90
C GLN A 92 4.90 -15.93 21.10
N MET A 93 4.12 -15.70 22.15
CA MET A 93 4.52 -14.95 23.34
C MET A 93 4.08 -15.70 24.59
N ASN A 94 4.87 -15.69 25.65
CA ASN A 94 4.49 -16.20 26.95
C ASN A 94 5.13 -15.38 28.08
N CYS A 95 4.51 -15.37 29.25
CA CYS A 95 5.10 -14.78 30.43
C CYS A 95 6.16 -15.73 31.04
N GLN A 96 7.18 -15.17 31.67
CA GLN A 96 8.22 -15.95 32.32
C GLN A 96 7.61 -16.85 33.42
N GLY A 97 7.89 -18.16 33.34
CA GLY A 97 7.35 -19.15 34.28
C GLY A 97 5.96 -19.67 33.91
N SER A 98 5.29 -19.09 32.90
CA SER A 98 4.05 -19.60 32.35
C SER A 98 4.30 -20.54 31.17
N GLN A 99 3.50 -21.60 31.08
CA GLN A 99 3.42 -22.46 29.89
C GLN A 99 2.32 -22.03 28.92
N GLU A 100 1.52 -21.02 29.28
CA GLU A 100 0.47 -20.50 28.41
C GLU A 100 1.10 -19.67 27.29
N LEU A 101 0.78 -20.06 26.06
CA LEU A 101 1.34 -19.48 24.85
C LEU A 101 0.27 -18.68 24.12
N GLU A 102 0.52 -17.40 23.93
CA GLU A 102 -0.29 -16.50 23.13
C GLU A 102 0.24 -16.44 21.71
N SER A 103 -0.60 -16.76 20.71
CA SER A 103 -0.19 -16.77 19.30
C SER A 103 -0.87 -15.67 18.48
N HIS A 104 -0.09 -15.03 17.63
CA HIS A 104 -0.52 -13.91 16.77
C HIS A 104 0.02 -14.06 15.36
N ILE A 105 -0.70 -13.49 14.40
CA ILE A 105 -0.30 -13.47 12.99
C ILE A 105 -0.50 -12.05 12.46
N TRP A 106 0.51 -11.52 11.80
CA TRP A 106 0.43 -10.23 11.11
C TRP A 106 1.34 -10.19 9.90
N ASP A 107 1.08 -9.24 9.01
CA ASP A 107 1.90 -9.03 7.83
C ASP A 107 2.92 -7.89 8.06
N VAL A 108 4.12 -8.04 7.50
CA VAL A 108 5.12 -6.97 7.39
C VAL A 108 5.46 -6.79 5.92
N THR A 109 5.37 -5.56 5.43
CA THR A 109 5.43 -5.28 4.00
C THR A 109 6.68 -4.52 3.62
N ALA A 110 7.28 -4.89 2.49
CA ALA A 110 8.36 -4.16 1.85
C ALA A 110 7.84 -3.11 0.86
N VAL A 111 6.71 -3.43 0.21
CA VAL A 111 6.05 -2.53 -0.75
C VAL A 111 4.58 -2.41 -0.38
N VAL A 112 4.07 -1.19 -0.29
CA VAL A 112 2.64 -0.89 -0.18
C VAL A 112 2.24 -0.01 -1.36
N ILE A 113 1.15 -0.40 -2.03
CA ILE A 113 0.56 0.38 -3.12
C ILE A 113 -0.90 0.69 -2.76
N GLU A 114 -1.17 1.97 -2.53
CA GLU A 114 -2.51 2.47 -2.29
C GLU A 114 -3.16 2.84 -3.64
N CYS A 115 -4.33 2.27 -3.93
CA CYS A 115 -5.00 2.35 -5.22
C CYS A 115 -6.22 3.26 -5.14
N LYS A 116 -6.24 4.34 -5.94
CA LYS A 116 -7.33 5.30 -5.93
C LYS A 116 -7.88 5.56 -7.33
N THR A 117 -9.19 5.68 -7.45
CA THR A 117 -9.79 6.14 -8.72
C THR A 117 -9.29 7.54 -9.05
N TYR A 118 -9.27 8.46 -8.09
CA TYR A 118 -8.64 9.76 -8.21
C TYR A 118 -7.92 10.13 -6.92
N LEU A 119 -6.95 11.04 -6.99
CA LEU A 119 -6.21 11.53 -5.82
C LEU A 119 -6.54 13.00 -5.55
N ASP A 120 -7.20 13.28 -4.44
CA ASP A 120 -7.39 14.64 -3.93
C ASP A 120 -6.45 14.98 -2.76
N LYS A 121 -6.54 16.21 -2.24
CA LYS A 121 -5.66 16.71 -1.17
C LYS A 121 -5.85 15.93 0.14
N THR A 122 -7.09 15.61 0.51
CA THR A 122 -7.38 14.91 1.76
C THR A 122 -6.84 13.48 1.69
N MET A 123 -7.12 12.77 0.60
CA MET A 123 -6.59 11.42 0.36
C MET A 123 -5.06 11.40 0.37
N LEU A 124 -4.41 12.41 -0.20
CA LEU A 124 -2.96 12.53 -0.17
C LEU A 124 -2.42 12.71 1.26
N GLN A 125 -3.07 13.52 2.09
CA GLN A 125 -2.67 13.74 3.49
C GLN A 125 -2.86 12.49 4.34
N ASP A 126 -3.95 11.76 4.14
CA ASP A 126 -4.23 10.50 4.81
C ASP A 126 -3.19 9.43 4.41
N ALA A 127 -2.90 9.30 3.12
CA ALA A 127 -1.88 8.41 2.60
C ALA A 127 -0.48 8.77 3.09
N ALA A 128 -0.16 10.07 3.21
CA ALA A 128 1.11 10.50 3.76
C ALA A 128 1.27 10.09 5.22
N THR A 129 0.23 10.27 6.04
CA THR A 129 0.23 9.83 7.45
C THR A 129 0.40 8.31 7.54
N ALA A 130 -0.28 7.56 6.69
CA ALA A 130 -0.14 6.11 6.59
C ALA A 130 1.30 5.69 6.23
N ALA A 131 1.92 6.37 5.26
CA ALA A 131 3.30 6.14 4.85
C ALA A 131 4.30 6.41 5.98
N GLU A 132 4.11 7.50 6.73
CA GLU A 132 4.95 7.80 7.90
C GLU A 132 4.85 6.70 8.96
N GLN A 133 3.64 6.25 9.28
CA GLN A 133 3.43 5.18 10.24
C GLN A 133 4.02 3.85 9.76
N LEU A 134 3.90 3.53 8.47
CA LEU A 134 4.53 2.34 7.89
C LEU A 134 6.05 2.41 8.05
N LYS A 135 6.67 3.51 7.64
CA LYS A 135 8.14 3.70 7.71
C LYS A 135 8.67 3.77 9.13
N TYR A 136 7.85 4.21 10.08
CA TYR A 136 8.21 4.15 11.50
C TYR A 136 8.42 2.71 11.97
N ARG A 137 7.66 1.74 11.43
CA ARG A 137 7.71 0.32 11.81
C ARG A 137 8.65 -0.51 10.95
N ASN A 138 8.65 -0.23 9.65
CA ASN A 138 9.58 -0.81 8.70
C ASN A 138 10.23 0.33 7.89
N PRO A 139 11.40 0.84 8.32
CA PRO A 139 12.08 1.96 7.65
C PRO A 139 12.45 1.68 6.20
N ASN A 140 12.61 0.41 5.84
CA ASN A 140 12.93 0.03 4.48
C ASN A 140 11.70 0.09 3.58
N ALA A 141 10.47 -0.07 4.11
CA ALA A 141 9.28 -0.17 3.30
C ALA A 141 9.05 1.06 2.41
N ILE A 142 8.69 0.81 1.16
CA ILE A 142 8.26 1.84 0.23
C ILE A 142 6.73 1.93 0.17
N TYR A 143 6.23 3.16 0.11
CA TYR A 143 4.81 3.50 0.02
C TYR A 143 4.53 4.23 -1.29
N ILE A 144 3.69 3.65 -2.13
CA ILE A 144 3.36 4.15 -3.46
C ILE A 144 1.86 4.48 -3.50
N LEU A 145 1.51 5.60 -4.13
CA LEU A 145 0.14 5.91 -4.53
C LEU A 145 -0.02 5.68 -6.02
N VAL A 146 -1.07 4.95 -6.42
CA VAL A 146 -1.48 4.81 -7.81
C VAL A 146 -2.89 5.34 -7.96
N ALA A 147 -3.04 6.37 -8.79
CA ALA A 147 -4.32 6.97 -9.10
C ALA A 147 -4.60 7.01 -10.61
N GLU A 148 -5.85 6.92 -11.04
CA GLU A 148 -6.17 7.12 -12.46
C GLU A 148 -6.18 8.60 -12.82
N TRP A 149 -6.81 9.43 -11.99
CA TRP A 149 -6.91 10.89 -12.19
C TRP A 149 -6.33 11.69 -11.02
N LEU A 150 -5.93 12.93 -11.31
CA LEU A 150 -5.40 13.85 -10.30
C LEU A 150 -6.37 14.99 -9.98
N LYS A 151 -6.77 15.14 -8.72
CA LYS A 151 -7.59 16.24 -8.19
C LYS A 151 -6.79 17.13 -7.22
N LEU A 152 -5.56 17.47 -7.60
CA LEU A 152 -4.70 18.39 -6.84
C LEU A 152 -4.57 19.73 -7.56
N THR A 153 -4.36 20.79 -6.77
CA THR A 153 -3.98 22.13 -7.24
C THR A 153 -2.47 22.34 -7.09
N ASP A 154 -1.93 23.35 -7.77
CA ASP A 154 -0.49 23.65 -7.75
C ASP A 154 -0.01 24.17 -6.37
N ALA A 155 -0.92 24.46 -5.46
CA ALA A 155 -0.62 24.84 -4.07
C ALA A 155 -0.10 23.66 -3.22
N VAL A 156 -0.20 22.42 -3.71
CA VAL A 156 0.23 21.22 -2.98
C VAL A 156 1.70 20.95 -3.24
N ASN A 157 2.53 21.05 -2.21
CA ASN A 157 3.95 20.66 -2.28
C ASN A 157 4.11 19.17 -1.94
N LEU A 158 4.28 18.34 -2.96
CA LEU A 158 4.42 16.89 -2.83
C LEU A 158 5.68 16.46 -2.07
N ARG A 159 6.75 17.27 -2.08
CA ARG A 159 8.02 16.95 -1.40
C ARG A 159 7.90 16.92 0.13
N LYS A 160 6.80 17.39 0.69
CA LYS A 160 6.56 17.37 2.15
C LYS A 160 6.12 16.00 2.66
N PHE A 161 5.66 15.11 1.79
CA PHE A 161 5.08 13.84 2.20
C PHE A 161 6.10 12.71 2.09
N LYS A 162 6.12 11.78 3.06
CA LYS A 162 7.00 10.60 3.06
C LYS A 162 6.50 9.46 2.15
N ILE A 163 5.90 9.82 1.03
CA ILE A 163 5.45 8.89 -0.01
C ILE A 163 6.60 8.75 -1.03
N ASP A 164 6.96 7.52 -1.38
CA ASP A 164 8.10 7.24 -2.25
C ASP A 164 7.78 7.55 -3.71
N GLN A 165 6.56 7.26 -4.15
CA GLN A 165 6.13 7.61 -5.50
C GLN A 165 4.62 7.78 -5.64
N ILE A 166 4.21 8.67 -6.55
CA ILE A 166 2.80 8.91 -6.91
C ILE A 166 2.64 8.78 -8.42
N TYR A 167 1.84 7.80 -8.86
CA TYR A 167 1.54 7.55 -10.27
C TYR A 167 0.14 8.06 -10.63
N VAL A 168 0.04 8.79 -11.74
CA VAL A 168 -1.24 9.19 -12.36
C VAL A 168 -1.37 8.46 -13.69
N LEU A 169 -2.03 7.30 -13.69
CA LEU A 169 -2.04 6.34 -14.78
C LEU A 169 -2.58 6.90 -16.10
N ARG A 170 -3.54 7.82 -16.05
CA ARG A 170 -4.15 8.43 -17.25
C ARG A 170 -3.53 9.78 -17.62
N LYS A 171 -2.52 10.25 -16.89
CA LYS A 171 -1.90 11.58 -17.10
C LYS A 171 -2.95 12.70 -17.23
N GLN A 172 -4.04 12.63 -16.44
CA GLN A 172 -5.23 13.47 -16.63
C GLN A 172 -5.75 14.01 -15.29
N LYS A 173 -6.21 15.27 -15.28
CA LYS A 173 -6.92 15.85 -14.12
C LYS A 173 -8.29 15.18 -13.94
N ASN A 174 -8.73 15.08 -12.71
CA ASN A 174 -10.07 14.60 -12.40
C ASN A 174 -11.11 15.65 -12.80
N THR A 175 -12.19 15.20 -13.41
CA THR A 175 -13.44 15.95 -13.56
C THR A 175 -14.55 15.25 -12.79
N ASP A 176 -15.61 15.98 -12.45
CA ASP A 176 -16.76 15.37 -11.79
C ASP A 176 -17.41 14.32 -12.70
N ARG A 177 -18.00 13.30 -12.07
CA ARG A 177 -18.35 12.06 -12.76
C ARG A 177 -19.35 12.28 -13.90
N GLU A 178 -20.31 13.18 -13.71
CA GLU A 178 -21.31 13.56 -14.73
C GLU A 178 -20.66 14.12 -16.00
N PHE A 179 -19.56 14.86 -15.87
CA PHE A 179 -18.83 15.43 -17.00
C PHE A 179 -18.06 14.38 -17.80
N ARG A 180 -17.83 13.18 -17.25
CA ARG A 180 -17.15 12.09 -17.97
C ARG A 180 -17.99 11.46 -19.07
N TYR A 181 -19.31 11.67 -19.07
CA TYR A 181 -20.23 11.17 -20.09
C TYR A 181 -20.69 12.25 -21.07
N GLN A 182 -20.23 13.49 -20.89
CA GLN A 182 -20.61 14.57 -21.79
C GLN A 182 -19.95 14.43 -23.16
N LYS A 183 -20.67 14.88 -24.20
CA LYS A 183 -20.18 14.92 -25.57
C LYS A 183 -18.94 15.82 -25.63
N GLY A 184 -17.79 15.23 -25.96
CA GLY A 184 -16.50 15.92 -26.05
C GLY A 184 -15.52 15.61 -24.93
N TYR A 185 -15.93 14.90 -23.87
CA TYR A 185 -14.97 14.37 -22.90
C TYR A 185 -14.10 13.28 -23.56
N VAL A 186 -12.78 13.48 -23.50
CA VAL A 186 -11.81 12.48 -23.96
C VAL A 186 -11.13 11.90 -22.73
N LYS A 187 -11.41 10.62 -22.47
CA LYS A 187 -10.76 9.85 -21.42
C LYS A 187 -9.42 9.34 -21.94
N ASN A 188 -8.33 9.73 -21.29
CA ASN A 188 -7.03 9.16 -21.61
C ASN A 188 -6.99 7.67 -21.21
N PRO A 189 -6.27 6.82 -21.97
CA PRO A 189 -6.03 5.45 -21.55
C PRO A 189 -5.16 5.40 -20.28
N ILE A 190 -5.15 4.27 -19.59
CA ILE A 190 -4.05 3.91 -18.70
C ILE A 190 -2.83 3.69 -19.58
N TYR A 191 -1.81 4.52 -19.38
CA TYR A 191 -0.63 4.55 -20.21
C TYR A 191 0.37 3.46 -19.82
N VAL A 192 0.85 2.71 -20.81
CA VAL A 192 1.76 1.56 -20.61
C VAL A 192 3.10 2.01 -20.04
N ASP A 193 3.66 3.14 -20.52
CA ASP A 193 4.95 3.65 -20.04
C ASP A 193 4.92 3.98 -18.54
N VAL A 194 3.78 4.45 -18.02
CA VAL A 194 3.60 4.72 -16.59
C VAL A 194 3.56 3.43 -15.78
N VAL A 195 2.89 2.39 -16.31
CA VAL A 195 2.81 1.07 -15.67
C VAL A 195 4.17 0.37 -15.70
N GLU A 196 4.90 0.43 -16.81
CA GLU A 196 6.25 -0.12 -16.93
C GLU A 196 7.21 0.55 -15.96
N HIS A 197 7.14 1.88 -15.82
CA HIS A 197 7.94 2.59 -14.83
C HIS A 197 7.60 2.14 -13.40
N LEU A 198 6.32 1.98 -13.06
CA LEU A 198 5.90 1.42 -11.76
C LEU A 198 6.47 0.02 -11.54
N PHE A 199 6.38 -0.85 -12.54
CA PHE A 199 6.89 -2.22 -12.45
C PHE A 199 8.41 -2.24 -12.23
N VAL A 200 9.15 -1.50 -13.05
CA VAL A 200 10.62 -1.38 -12.96
C VAL A 200 11.03 -0.82 -11.60
N TYR A 201 10.37 0.24 -11.13
CA TYR A 201 10.65 0.82 -9.82
C TYR A 201 10.51 -0.19 -8.68
N VAL A 202 9.40 -0.94 -8.66
CA VAL A 202 9.15 -1.97 -7.63
C VAL A 202 10.12 -3.15 -7.76
N ARG A 203 10.39 -3.61 -8.99
CA ARG A 203 11.34 -4.69 -9.26
C ARG A 203 12.74 -4.31 -8.78
N ASP A 204 13.24 -3.16 -9.22
CA ASP A 204 14.58 -2.71 -8.89
C ASP A 204 14.73 -2.58 -7.38
N TYR A 205 13.73 -2.03 -6.68
CA TYR A 205 13.72 -2.00 -5.22
C TYR A 205 13.76 -3.39 -4.59
N LEU A 206 12.90 -4.34 -5.02
CA LEU A 206 12.85 -5.71 -4.47
C LEU A 206 14.11 -6.54 -4.77
N THR A 207 14.82 -6.22 -5.85
CA THR A 207 16.06 -6.91 -6.25
C THR A 207 17.33 -6.22 -5.74
N SER A 208 17.19 -5.03 -5.15
CA SER A 208 18.31 -4.28 -4.58
C SER A 208 18.60 -4.71 -3.16
N ASP A 209 19.88 -4.61 -2.78
CA ASP A 209 20.29 -4.72 -1.39
C ASP A 209 19.77 -3.51 -0.60
N TRP A 210 18.94 -3.76 0.41
CA TRP A 210 18.51 -2.72 1.37
C TRP A 210 19.56 -2.45 2.45
N GLU A 211 20.83 -2.76 2.16
CA GLU A 211 21.94 -2.70 3.10
C GLU A 211 22.04 -1.32 3.75
N GLY A 212 21.88 -1.32 5.08
CA GLY A 212 21.96 -0.15 5.94
C GLY A 212 22.64 -0.52 7.25
N GLY A 213 23.34 0.45 7.83
CA GLY A 213 24.03 0.28 9.11
C GLY A 213 25.37 1.02 9.15
N ILE A 214 25.77 1.42 10.36
CA ILE A 214 26.95 2.26 10.60
C ILE A 214 28.20 1.65 9.97
N ASN A 215 28.42 0.35 10.15
CA ASN A 215 29.61 -0.33 9.62
C ASN A 215 29.71 -0.32 8.09
N PHE A 216 28.57 -0.35 7.41
CA PHE A 216 28.53 -0.35 5.97
C PHE A 216 28.74 1.06 5.41
N GLY A 217 28.08 2.04 6.02
CA GLY A 217 28.32 3.44 5.71
C GLY A 217 29.75 3.89 6.03
N LEU A 218 30.37 3.37 7.10
CA LEU A 218 31.78 3.61 7.42
C LEU A 218 32.72 3.10 6.33
N LYS A 219 32.44 1.94 5.72
CA LYS A 219 33.25 1.41 4.61
C LYS A 219 33.15 2.28 3.35
N ARG A 220 32.00 2.92 3.13
CA ARG A 220 31.75 3.80 1.97
C ARG A 220 32.18 5.25 2.20
N GLY A 221 32.25 5.69 3.46
CA GLY A 221 32.53 7.07 3.86
C GLY A 221 31.29 7.97 4.04
N TYR A 222 30.08 7.42 3.92
CA TYR A 222 28.80 8.11 4.15
C TYR A 222 27.72 7.10 4.57
N LEU A 223 26.82 7.51 5.47
CA LEU A 223 25.89 6.60 6.15
C LEU A 223 24.52 6.46 5.48
N ILE A 224 24.12 7.43 4.66
CA ILE A 224 22.83 7.54 3.95
C ILE A 224 23.11 8.14 2.57
#